data_AF-A0AA92BAI7-F1
#
_entry.id   AF-A0AA92BAI7-F1
#
_cell.length_a   1.000
_cell.length_b   1.000
_cell.length_c   1.000
_cell.angle_alpha   90.00
_cell.angle_beta   90.00
_cell.angle_gamma   90.00
#
_symmetry.space_group_name_H-M   'P 1'
#
loop_
_entity.id
_entity.type
_entity.pdbx_description
1 polymer ?
#
loop_
_entity_poly.entity_id
_entity_poly.type
_entity_poly.pdbx_seq_one_letter_code
_entity_poly.pdbx_strand_id
1 'polypeptide(L)'
;MKRYISILILLLLPVFSLAQSDVDKDQQELYSYLYSGQLDKAKMLIENNFLKSGNKSRQIIGYAYLTQYYTLTDARNKDIEVINSIKKAKKIATETGKEIDEAYVEYANTMYYAKINKWDLYVKSFVKSVNIFKKNPHENFVLAVLYIGKVKNTSMNRLETVNLSDCILANKFALLSGNSLLISATYYDIGTFYNTFAPKQKHVDSTIAAYNKGFEVSLKIKDIEVRKKVQFYYYNNVGITYANNKEYSKTLQIFNKGLQTYDYKDKFYIWSLLTNIGYLYVLMQDNDTALKYYQKAEIVSTDKQVTDQNRIGLYLNISKLYEKMHLFDKALVYDKKARETIIKEDKRLYENNTRSLDTFYQTEQEKNILEEKNKSYKKYEIWYISAIISIVLGLILLFFTLDYRQKLNKKTTSLLESEKQKLKMENELFIMKQEQLQRQALATSIQLEHKNTFINELKVNLPKDKKFNHLLKDEQLMDNNFNTIRDIIQETHPNFFKRLNELAKNRLTNLDLKYVAYIYLNMDNIQIATALKVDPKTVSVTKYRLKQKLGVRKGQDLNTFIRTMNY
;
A
#
# COMPACT_ATOMS: atom_id res chain seq x y z
N MET A 1 -21.93 23.74 -45.87
CA MET A 1 -22.86 23.29 -44.80
C MET A 1 -23.15 21.78 -44.86
N LYS A 2 -22.17 20.90 -45.14
CA LYS A 2 -22.36 19.43 -45.27
C LYS A 2 -21.16 18.58 -44.77
N ARG A 3 -20.32 19.13 -43.88
CA ARG A 3 -19.14 18.41 -43.34
C ARG A 3 -19.06 18.33 -41.81
N TYR A 4 -20.03 18.89 -41.09
CA TYR A 4 -20.03 18.90 -39.61
C TYR A 4 -21.12 18.03 -38.97
N ILE A 5 -22.00 17.39 -39.75
CA ILE A 5 -23.09 16.55 -39.20
C ILE A 5 -22.62 15.11 -38.93
N SER A 6 -21.53 14.65 -39.57
CA SER A 6 -21.03 13.28 -39.41
C SER A 6 -20.16 13.07 -38.16
N ILE A 7 -19.72 14.14 -37.49
CA ILE A 7 -18.85 14.06 -36.30
C ILE A 7 -19.68 14.14 -35.00
N LEU A 8 -20.92 14.63 -35.06
CA LEU A 8 -21.78 14.72 -33.86
C LEU A 8 -22.49 13.39 -33.50
N ILE A 9 -22.61 12.45 -34.44
CA ILE A 9 -23.24 11.14 -34.19
C ILE A 9 -22.28 10.15 -33.51
N LEU A 10 -20.98 10.42 -33.51
CA LEU A 10 -19.97 9.61 -32.81
C LEU A 10 -19.76 10.03 -31.34
N LEU A 11 -20.38 11.12 -30.89
CA LEU A 11 -20.34 11.61 -29.49
C LEU A 11 -21.63 11.31 -28.70
N LEU A 12 -22.61 10.63 -29.32
CA LEU A 12 -23.88 10.20 -28.70
C LEU A 12 -24.11 8.69 -28.79
N LEU A 13 -23.08 7.90 -29.07
CA LEU A 13 -23.09 6.52 -28.59
C LEU A 13 -22.63 6.59 -27.14
N PRO A 14 -23.50 6.34 -26.14
CA PRO A 14 -22.99 6.14 -24.81
C PRO A 14 -21.94 5.05 -24.95
N VAL A 15 -20.75 5.30 -24.42
CA VAL A 15 -19.80 4.24 -24.13
C VAL A 15 -20.56 3.31 -23.21
N PHE A 16 -21.26 2.32 -23.78
CA PHE A 16 -22.01 1.33 -23.04
C PHE A 16 -20.97 0.68 -22.15
N SER A 17 -21.04 0.97 -20.85
CA SER A 17 -20.35 0.19 -19.86
C SER A 17 -20.88 -1.23 -20.03
N LEU A 18 -20.10 -2.11 -20.66
CA LEU A 18 -20.46 -3.48 -21.06
C LEU A 18 -20.67 -4.44 -19.88
N ALA A 19 -21.07 -3.91 -18.72
CA ALA A 19 -21.57 -4.61 -17.54
C ALA A 19 -22.94 -3.99 -17.24
N GLN A 20 -23.94 -4.41 -18.02
CA GLN A 20 -25.35 -4.06 -17.84
C GLN A 20 -26.16 -5.33 -18.03
N SER A 21 -26.42 -6.03 -16.93
CA SER A 21 -27.06 -7.34 -16.99
C SER A 21 -28.51 -7.31 -17.51
N ASP A 22 -29.18 -6.16 -17.49
CA ASP A 22 -30.54 -6.02 -18.04
C ASP A 22 -30.57 -6.19 -19.57
N VAL A 23 -29.48 -5.88 -20.27
CA VAL A 23 -29.40 -5.95 -21.74
C VAL A 23 -28.49 -7.07 -22.25
N ASP A 24 -27.67 -7.69 -21.40
CA ASP A 24 -26.81 -8.81 -21.77
C ASP A 24 -27.59 -10.12 -21.90
N LYS A 25 -28.02 -10.42 -23.13
CA LYS A 25 -28.80 -11.63 -23.43
C LYS A 25 -28.05 -12.92 -23.11
N ASP A 26 -26.73 -12.97 -23.36
CA ASP A 26 -25.94 -14.17 -23.06
C ASP A 26 -25.92 -14.42 -21.56
N GLN A 27 -25.82 -13.37 -20.74
CA GLN A 27 -25.81 -13.49 -19.28
C GLN A 27 -27.17 -14.02 -18.76
N GLN A 28 -28.26 -13.48 -19.29
CA GLN A 28 -29.61 -13.92 -18.92
C GLN A 28 -29.91 -15.35 -19.39
N GLU A 29 -29.46 -15.72 -20.59
CA GLU A 29 -29.57 -17.07 -21.14
C GLU A 29 -28.72 -18.06 -20.34
N LEU A 30 -27.49 -17.69 -19.98
CA LEU A 30 -26.62 -18.48 -19.12
C LEU A 30 -27.26 -18.79 -17.77
N TYR A 31 -27.81 -17.76 -17.10
CA TYR A 31 -28.55 -17.97 -15.85
C TYR A 31 -29.74 -18.92 -16.06
N SER A 32 -30.45 -18.79 -17.18
CA SER A 32 -31.59 -19.66 -17.51
C SER A 32 -31.16 -21.12 -17.66
N TYR A 33 -30.04 -21.39 -18.35
CA TYR A 33 -29.51 -22.75 -18.47
C TYR A 33 -29.09 -23.34 -17.13
N LEU A 34 -28.41 -22.56 -16.29
CA LEU A 34 -28.03 -22.98 -14.94
C LEU A 34 -29.27 -23.23 -14.07
N TYR A 35 -30.28 -22.36 -14.18
CA TYR A 35 -31.55 -22.51 -13.48
C TYR A 35 -32.26 -23.82 -13.90
N SER A 36 -32.34 -24.14 -15.20
CA SER A 36 -32.98 -25.37 -15.69
C SER A 36 -32.13 -26.63 -15.55
N GLY A 37 -30.86 -26.53 -15.14
CA GLY A 37 -29.95 -27.68 -15.07
C GLY A 37 -29.41 -28.13 -16.44
N GLN A 38 -29.48 -27.28 -17.46
CA GLN A 38 -28.91 -27.51 -18.79
C GLN A 38 -27.39 -27.22 -18.76
N LEU A 39 -26.68 -28.01 -17.95
CA LEU A 39 -25.30 -27.73 -17.54
C LEU A 39 -24.31 -27.74 -18.72
N ASP A 40 -24.52 -28.61 -19.72
CA ASP A 40 -23.66 -28.66 -20.91
C ASP A 40 -23.77 -27.38 -21.74
N LYS A 41 -25.00 -26.88 -21.97
CA LYS A 41 -25.24 -25.61 -22.66
C LYS A 41 -24.66 -24.44 -21.87
N ALA A 42 -24.86 -24.42 -20.55
CA ALA A 42 -24.29 -23.39 -19.68
C ALA A 42 -22.76 -23.36 -19.77
N LYS A 43 -22.11 -24.53 -19.70
CA LYS A 43 -20.64 -24.63 -19.77
C LYS A 43 -20.11 -24.15 -21.13
N MET A 44 -20.72 -24.60 -22.24
CA MET A 44 -20.33 -24.16 -23.58
C MET A 44 -20.47 -22.64 -23.74
N LEU A 45 -21.56 -22.06 -23.22
CA LEU A 45 -21.80 -20.62 -23.29
C LEU A 45 -20.77 -19.85 -22.45
N ILE A 46 -20.44 -20.31 -21.24
CA ILE A 46 -19.37 -19.73 -20.41
C ILE A 46 -18.04 -19.73 -21.17
N GLU A 47 -17.63 -20.88 -21.71
CA GLU A 47 -16.33 -21.04 -22.35
C GLU A 47 -16.21 -20.19 -23.62
N ASN A 48 -17.25 -20.17 -24.45
CA ASN A 48 -17.19 -19.54 -25.77
C ASN A 48 -17.51 -18.04 -25.75
N ASN A 49 -18.52 -17.61 -24.98
CA ASN A 49 -19.02 -16.24 -25.05
C ASN A 49 -18.47 -15.34 -23.93
N PHE A 50 -18.00 -15.92 -22.83
CA PHE A 50 -17.47 -15.17 -21.70
C PHE A 50 -15.95 -15.32 -21.56
N LEU A 51 -15.44 -16.54 -21.38
CA LEU A 51 -14.02 -16.76 -21.09
C LEU A 51 -13.10 -16.47 -22.28
N LYS A 52 -13.54 -16.77 -23.51
CA LYS A 52 -12.81 -16.42 -24.74
C LYS A 52 -13.04 -14.97 -25.20
N SER A 53 -13.86 -14.19 -24.49
CA SER A 53 -14.10 -12.79 -24.86
C SER A 53 -12.82 -11.96 -24.74
N GLY A 54 -12.60 -11.02 -25.66
CA GLY A 54 -11.55 -10.02 -25.52
C GLY A 54 -11.83 -8.99 -24.42
N ASN A 55 -13.05 -8.95 -23.87
CA ASN A 55 -13.44 -8.04 -22.79
C ASN A 55 -13.20 -8.68 -21.42
N LYS A 56 -12.29 -8.09 -20.65
CA LYS A 56 -11.94 -8.52 -19.27
C LYS A 56 -13.14 -8.56 -18.32
N SER A 57 -14.02 -7.55 -18.34
CA SER A 57 -15.22 -7.51 -17.50
C SER A 57 -16.16 -8.68 -17.83
N ARG A 58 -16.28 -9.06 -19.10
CA ARG A 58 -17.06 -10.23 -19.54
C ARG A 58 -16.43 -11.56 -19.07
N GLN A 59 -15.10 -11.66 -19.08
CA GLN A 59 -14.41 -12.83 -18.53
C GLN A 59 -14.67 -12.99 -17.02
N ILE A 60 -14.71 -11.89 -16.27
CA ILE A 60 -15.03 -11.89 -14.83
C ILE A 60 -16.44 -12.43 -14.58
N ILE A 61 -17.43 -11.96 -15.35
CA ILE A 61 -18.80 -12.50 -15.31
C ILE A 61 -18.79 -14.00 -15.62
N GLY A 62 -18.04 -14.43 -16.64
CA GLY A 62 -17.87 -15.84 -16.98
C GLY A 62 -17.35 -16.68 -15.81
N TYR A 63 -16.30 -16.21 -15.12
CA TYR A 63 -15.78 -16.89 -13.93
C TYR A 63 -16.78 -16.89 -12.77
N ALA A 64 -17.57 -15.82 -12.58
CA ALA A 64 -18.61 -15.79 -11.55
C ALA A 64 -19.71 -16.84 -11.81
N TYR A 65 -20.16 -17.00 -13.07
CA TYR A 65 -21.11 -18.05 -13.42
C TYR A 65 -20.49 -19.45 -13.45
N LEU A 66 -19.18 -19.55 -13.69
CA LEU A 66 -18.45 -20.81 -13.56
C LEU A 66 -18.43 -21.29 -12.09
N THR A 67 -18.35 -20.37 -11.12
CA THR A 67 -18.60 -20.68 -9.71
C THR A 67 -19.99 -21.30 -9.53
N GLN A 68 -21.05 -20.68 -10.04
CA GLN A 68 -22.40 -21.23 -9.97
C GLN A 68 -22.50 -22.63 -10.58
N TYR A 69 -21.94 -22.82 -11.78
CA TYR A 69 -21.86 -24.11 -12.47
C TYR A 69 -21.21 -25.20 -11.61
N TYR A 70 -20.07 -24.91 -11.00
CA TYR A 70 -19.38 -25.88 -10.15
C TYR A 70 -20.13 -26.15 -8.83
N THR A 71 -20.87 -25.18 -8.28
CA THR A 71 -21.73 -25.43 -7.11
C THR A 71 -22.91 -26.34 -7.42
N LEU A 72 -23.44 -26.30 -8.65
CA LEU A 72 -24.58 -27.11 -9.07
C LEU A 72 -24.22 -28.55 -9.46
N THR A 73 -22.93 -28.89 -9.54
CA THR A 73 -22.51 -30.18 -10.05
C THR A 73 -21.91 -31.06 -8.96
N ASP A 74 -22.45 -32.27 -8.79
CA ASP A 74 -22.22 -33.18 -7.66
C ASP A 74 -20.87 -33.96 -7.70
N ALA A 75 -19.79 -33.33 -8.17
CA ALA A 75 -18.49 -34.00 -8.27
C ALA A 75 -17.55 -33.65 -7.11
N ARG A 76 -16.87 -34.68 -6.58
CA ARG A 76 -15.74 -34.54 -5.67
C ARG A 76 -14.68 -33.63 -6.32
N ASN A 77 -14.13 -32.67 -5.56
CA ASN A 77 -13.08 -31.70 -5.94
C ASN A 77 -13.52 -30.38 -6.59
N LYS A 78 -14.82 -30.07 -6.66
CA LYS A 78 -15.27 -28.82 -7.29
C LYS A 78 -15.10 -27.56 -6.44
N ASP A 79 -14.83 -27.69 -5.14
CA ASP A 79 -14.55 -26.53 -4.28
C ASP A 79 -13.26 -25.83 -4.69
N ILE A 80 -12.24 -26.58 -5.11
CA ILE A 80 -10.99 -26.02 -5.65
C ILE A 80 -11.28 -25.25 -6.94
N GLU A 81 -12.12 -25.79 -7.83
CA GLU A 81 -12.49 -25.12 -9.08
C GLU A 81 -13.32 -23.84 -8.84
N VAL A 82 -14.20 -23.86 -7.84
CA VAL A 82 -14.91 -22.66 -7.37
C VAL A 82 -13.92 -21.60 -6.90
N ILE A 83 -13.00 -21.96 -6.02
CA ILE A 83 -11.98 -21.05 -5.48
C ILE A 83 -11.07 -20.51 -6.60
N ASN A 84 -10.64 -21.37 -7.53
CA ASN A 84 -9.81 -20.98 -8.66
C ASN A 84 -10.54 -20.01 -9.60
N SER A 85 -11.84 -20.23 -9.84
CA SER A 85 -12.67 -19.31 -10.63
C SER A 85 -12.75 -17.94 -9.98
N ILE A 86 -13.01 -17.89 -8.66
CA ILE A 86 -13.04 -16.65 -7.88
C ILE A 86 -11.66 -15.97 -7.87
N LYS A 87 -10.57 -16.71 -7.68
CA LYS A 87 -9.20 -16.18 -7.71
C LYS A 87 -8.87 -15.55 -9.07
N LYS A 88 -9.23 -16.21 -10.18
CA LYS A 88 -9.04 -15.68 -11.54
C LYS A 88 -9.88 -14.42 -11.77
N ALA A 89 -11.16 -14.45 -11.41
CA ALA A 89 -12.04 -13.28 -11.48
C ALA A 89 -11.46 -12.09 -10.71
N LYS A 90 -11.01 -12.32 -9.47
CA LYS A 90 -10.40 -11.30 -8.60
C LYS A 90 -9.10 -10.73 -9.16
N LYS A 91 -8.25 -11.57 -9.76
CA LYS A 91 -7.03 -11.11 -10.42
C LYS A 91 -7.35 -10.15 -11.55
N ILE A 92 -8.27 -10.55 -12.45
CA ILE A 92 -8.68 -9.72 -13.59
C ILE A 92 -9.37 -8.43 -13.10
N ALA A 93 -10.23 -8.52 -12.07
CA ALA A 93 -10.89 -7.34 -11.48
C ALA A 93 -9.85 -6.31 -10.97
N THR A 94 -8.82 -6.78 -10.26
CA THR A 94 -7.71 -5.93 -9.81
C THR A 94 -6.98 -5.25 -10.98
N GLU A 95 -6.78 -5.96 -12.09
CA GLU A 95 -6.15 -5.41 -13.30
C GLU A 95 -7.04 -4.38 -14.01
N THR A 96 -8.37 -4.56 -14.00
CA THR A 96 -9.31 -3.61 -14.62
C THR A 96 -9.52 -2.35 -13.78
N GLY A 97 -9.42 -2.45 -12.45
CA GLY A 97 -9.64 -1.35 -11.51
C GLY A 97 -11.09 -0.84 -11.43
N LYS A 98 -12.08 -1.53 -12.03
CA LYS A 98 -13.48 -1.09 -12.03
C LYS A 98 -14.23 -1.63 -10.81
N GLU A 99 -14.96 -0.75 -10.12
CA GLU A 99 -15.77 -1.13 -8.94
C GLU A 99 -16.83 -2.20 -9.29
N ILE A 100 -17.46 -2.09 -10.47
CA ILE A 100 -18.47 -3.06 -10.92
C ILE A 100 -17.90 -4.47 -11.15
N ASP A 101 -16.66 -4.57 -11.60
CA ASP A 101 -15.97 -5.85 -11.80
C ASP A 101 -15.69 -6.53 -10.45
N GLU A 102 -15.38 -5.74 -9.43
CA GLU A 102 -15.28 -6.23 -8.04
C GLU A 102 -16.65 -6.71 -7.52
N ALA A 103 -17.75 -6.05 -7.88
CA ALA A 103 -19.10 -6.48 -7.47
C ALA A 103 -19.47 -7.87 -8.01
N TYR A 104 -19.02 -8.23 -9.21
CA TYR A 104 -19.20 -9.58 -9.78
C TYR A 104 -18.34 -10.64 -9.08
N VAL A 105 -17.14 -10.28 -8.61
CA VAL A 105 -16.32 -11.15 -7.76
C VAL A 105 -17.03 -11.41 -6.44
N GLU A 106 -17.58 -10.36 -5.81
CA GLU A 106 -18.33 -10.51 -4.56
C GLU A 106 -19.66 -11.27 -4.77
N TYR A 107 -20.32 -11.10 -5.92
CA TYR A 107 -21.45 -11.94 -6.33
C TYR A 107 -21.06 -13.43 -6.36
N ALA A 108 -19.91 -13.77 -6.96
CA ALA A 108 -19.39 -15.14 -6.96
C ALA A 108 -19.11 -15.67 -5.53
N ASN A 109 -18.52 -14.81 -4.69
CA ASN A 109 -18.28 -15.12 -3.28
C ASN A 109 -19.58 -15.44 -2.52
N THR A 110 -20.69 -14.74 -2.81
CA THR A 110 -21.98 -15.05 -2.14
C THR A 110 -22.40 -16.51 -2.36
N MET A 111 -22.24 -17.04 -3.58
CA MET A 111 -22.60 -18.42 -3.89
C MET A 111 -21.69 -19.42 -3.17
N TYR A 112 -20.39 -19.14 -3.14
CA TYR A 112 -19.42 -19.98 -2.45
C TYR A 112 -19.61 -19.98 -0.93
N TYR A 113 -19.73 -18.81 -0.30
CA TYR A 113 -19.88 -18.70 1.15
C TYR A 113 -21.20 -19.27 1.66
N ALA A 114 -22.30 -19.11 0.90
CA ALA A 114 -23.55 -19.79 1.21
C ALA A 114 -23.42 -21.31 1.16
N LYS A 115 -22.73 -21.86 0.14
CA LYS A 115 -22.49 -23.31 0.02
C LYS A 115 -21.76 -23.90 1.22
N ILE A 116 -20.76 -23.18 1.75
CA ILE A 116 -19.95 -23.64 2.88
C ILE A 116 -20.47 -23.17 4.25
N ASN A 117 -21.70 -22.63 4.31
CA ASN A 117 -22.35 -22.12 5.52
C ASN A 117 -21.55 -21.04 6.29
N LYS A 118 -20.77 -20.22 5.57
CA LYS A 118 -20.02 -19.09 6.14
C LYS A 118 -20.86 -17.81 6.04
N TRP A 119 -21.92 -17.73 6.86
CA TRP A 119 -22.94 -16.69 6.79
C TRP A 119 -22.40 -15.26 6.98
N ASP A 120 -21.42 -15.04 7.85
CA ASP A 120 -20.81 -13.72 8.06
C ASP A 120 -20.13 -13.19 6.77
N LEU A 121 -19.38 -14.07 6.09
CA LEU A 121 -18.71 -13.75 4.83
C LEU A 121 -19.71 -13.59 3.68
N TYR A 122 -20.77 -14.41 3.69
CA TYR A 122 -21.88 -14.28 2.76
C TYR A 122 -22.53 -12.89 2.86
N VAL A 123 -22.93 -12.47 4.06
CA VAL A 123 -23.59 -11.17 4.29
C VAL A 123 -22.66 -10.03 3.87
N LYS A 124 -21.37 -10.09 4.24
CA LYS A 124 -20.37 -9.09 3.84
C LYS A 124 -20.26 -8.96 2.32
N SER A 125 -20.14 -10.09 1.62
CA SER A 125 -20.01 -10.12 0.15
C SER A 125 -21.31 -9.66 -0.52
N PHE A 126 -22.47 -10.09 0.00
CA PHE A 126 -23.78 -9.69 -0.49
C PHE A 126 -23.99 -8.18 -0.39
N VAL A 127 -23.76 -7.59 0.79
CA VAL A 127 -23.92 -6.14 1.01
C VAL A 127 -23.00 -5.35 0.10
N LYS A 128 -21.73 -5.77 -0.03
CA LYS A 128 -20.76 -5.11 -0.91
C LYS A 128 -21.19 -5.17 -2.37
N SER A 129 -21.57 -6.35 -2.86
CA SER A 129 -22.03 -6.55 -4.24
C SER A 129 -23.28 -5.72 -4.55
N VAL A 130 -24.30 -5.78 -3.68
CA VAL A 130 -25.56 -5.02 -3.85
C VAL A 130 -25.32 -3.51 -3.83
N ASN A 131 -24.48 -3.01 -2.91
CA ASN A 131 -24.21 -1.57 -2.81
C ASN A 131 -23.55 -1.02 -4.08
N ILE A 132 -22.69 -1.80 -4.73
CA ILE A 132 -22.07 -1.39 -5.99
C ILE A 132 -23.07 -1.48 -7.13
N PHE A 133 -23.79 -2.60 -7.28
CA PHE A 133 -24.76 -2.75 -8.36
C PHE A 133 -25.88 -1.72 -8.31
N LYS A 134 -26.37 -1.33 -7.12
CA LYS A 134 -27.38 -0.26 -6.98
C LYS A 134 -26.94 1.11 -7.48
N LYS A 135 -25.63 1.40 -7.48
CA LYS A 135 -25.07 2.65 -8.00
C LYS A 135 -24.93 2.64 -9.53
N ASN A 136 -24.99 1.48 -10.16
CA ASN A 136 -24.78 1.30 -11.59
C ASN A 136 -26.13 1.08 -12.31
N PRO A 137 -26.48 1.89 -13.32
CA PRO A 137 -27.70 1.70 -14.10
C PRO A 137 -27.72 0.34 -14.81
N HIS A 138 -28.92 -0.20 -15.03
CA HIS A 138 -29.16 -1.41 -15.82
C HIS A 138 -28.58 -2.72 -15.26
N GLU A 139 -28.38 -2.79 -13.93
CA GLU A 139 -27.96 -4.01 -13.22
C GLU A 139 -29.09 -4.65 -12.40
N ASN A 140 -30.35 -4.43 -12.79
CA ASN A 140 -31.52 -4.94 -12.07
C ASN A 140 -31.61 -6.47 -12.16
N PHE A 141 -31.17 -7.08 -13.24
CA PHE A 141 -31.14 -8.54 -13.40
C PHE A 141 -30.27 -9.21 -12.33
N VAL A 142 -29.00 -8.79 -12.16
CA VAL A 142 -28.12 -9.36 -11.13
C VAL A 142 -28.60 -9.01 -9.73
N LEU A 143 -29.13 -7.81 -9.50
CA LEU A 143 -29.76 -7.45 -8.23
C LEU A 143 -30.93 -8.39 -7.89
N ALA A 144 -31.79 -8.69 -8.85
CA ALA A 144 -32.88 -9.64 -8.66
C ALA A 144 -32.34 -11.04 -8.32
N VAL A 145 -31.32 -11.54 -9.04
CA VAL A 145 -30.67 -12.82 -8.73
C VAL A 145 -30.08 -12.86 -7.32
N LEU A 146 -29.40 -11.79 -6.89
CA LEU A 146 -28.86 -11.65 -5.54
C LEU A 146 -29.97 -11.75 -4.49
N TYR A 147 -31.07 -11.00 -4.64
CA TYR A 147 -32.17 -11.02 -3.67
C TYR A 147 -32.94 -12.35 -3.67
N ILE A 148 -33.13 -13.00 -4.82
CA ILE A 148 -33.67 -14.38 -4.89
C ILE A 148 -32.75 -15.33 -4.11
N GLY A 149 -31.43 -15.21 -4.32
CA GLY A 149 -30.42 -15.97 -3.57
C GLY A 149 -30.52 -15.73 -2.07
N LYS A 150 -30.72 -14.48 -1.64
CA LYS A 150 -30.93 -14.13 -0.22
C LYS A 150 -32.17 -14.79 0.36
N VAL A 151 -33.33 -14.67 -0.30
CA VAL A 151 -34.58 -15.31 0.16
C VAL A 151 -34.39 -16.81 0.35
N LYS A 152 -33.75 -17.48 -0.62
CA LYS A 152 -33.45 -18.91 -0.53
C LYS A 152 -32.50 -19.24 0.62
N ASN A 153 -31.40 -18.51 0.75
CA ASN A 153 -30.37 -18.77 1.76
C ASN A 153 -30.87 -18.49 3.19
N THR A 154 -31.65 -17.43 3.38
CA THR A 154 -32.30 -17.12 4.67
C THR A 154 -33.26 -18.24 5.07
N SER A 155 -33.98 -18.87 4.13
CA SER A 155 -34.82 -20.04 4.44
C SER A 155 -34.03 -21.28 4.89
N MET A 156 -32.75 -21.38 4.50
CA MET A 156 -31.84 -22.46 4.91
C MET A 156 -31.14 -22.15 6.23
N ASN A 157 -30.94 -20.87 6.56
CA ASN A 157 -30.35 -20.43 7.82
C ASN A 157 -31.41 -20.44 8.93
N ARG A 158 -31.34 -21.44 9.82
CA ARG A 158 -32.30 -21.60 10.94
C ARG A 158 -32.30 -20.44 11.94
N LEU A 159 -31.32 -19.55 11.89
CA LEU A 159 -31.20 -18.38 12.78
C LEU A 159 -31.86 -17.11 12.21
N GLU A 160 -32.28 -17.13 10.94
CA GLU A 160 -32.92 -15.99 10.30
C GLU A 160 -34.38 -16.27 9.95
N THR A 161 -35.14 -15.20 9.73
CA THR A 161 -36.53 -15.28 9.27
C THR A 161 -36.63 -14.68 7.87
N VAL A 162 -37.33 -15.38 6.98
CA VAL A 162 -37.61 -14.87 5.64
C VAL A 162 -38.53 -13.66 5.79
N ASN A 163 -38.19 -12.54 5.13
CA ASN A 163 -38.96 -11.30 5.19
C ASN A 163 -39.64 -11.02 3.86
N LEU A 164 -40.91 -10.58 3.90
CA LEU A 164 -41.65 -10.18 2.70
C LEU A 164 -40.94 -9.05 1.93
N SER A 165 -40.25 -8.16 2.63
CA SER A 165 -39.51 -7.06 2.04
C SER A 165 -38.42 -7.54 1.06
N ASP A 166 -37.75 -8.66 1.36
CA ASP A 166 -36.73 -9.21 0.47
C ASP A 166 -37.37 -9.82 -0.78
N CYS A 167 -38.51 -10.51 -0.65
CA CYS A 167 -39.28 -11.02 -1.79
C CYS A 167 -39.80 -9.89 -2.69
N ILE A 168 -40.33 -8.81 -2.10
CA ILE A 168 -40.80 -7.63 -2.83
C ILE A 168 -39.64 -6.95 -3.55
N LEU A 169 -38.48 -6.83 -2.90
CA LEU A 169 -37.32 -6.18 -3.50
C LEU A 169 -36.74 -7.02 -4.66
N ALA A 170 -36.69 -8.35 -4.50
CA ALA A 170 -36.36 -9.26 -5.60
C ALA A 170 -37.31 -9.07 -6.79
N ASN A 171 -38.62 -9.04 -6.53
CA ASN A 171 -39.63 -8.85 -7.58
C ASN A 171 -39.53 -7.48 -8.25
N LYS A 172 -39.28 -6.41 -7.48
CA LYS A 172 -39.06 -5.07 -8.03
C LYS A 172 -37.92 -5.06 -9.04
N PHE A 173 -36.76 -5.62 -8.68
CA PHE A 173 -35.62 -5.68 -9.59
C PHE A 173 -35.88 -6.61 -10.78
N ALA A 174 -36.57 -7.73 -10.58
CA ALA A 174 -36.96 -8.61 -11.67
C ALA A 174 -37.86 -7.90 -12.70
N LEU A 175 -38.86 -7.15 -12.24
CA LEU A 175 -39.73 -6.34 -13.10
C LEU A 175 -38.94 -5.28 -13.88
N LEU A 176 -38.02 -4.58 -13.21
CA LEU A 176 -37.15 -3.58 -13.85
C LEU A 176 -36.23 -4.20 -14.90
N SER A 177 -35.73 -5.42 -14.68
CA SER A 177 -34.90 -6.14 -15.65
C SER A 177 -35.67 -6.60 -16.90
N GLY A 178 -37.00 -6.70 -16.82
CA GLY A 178 -37.84 -7.28 -17.86
C GLY A 178 -37.66 -8.80 -18.09
N ASN A 179 -36.84 -9.48 -17.29
CA ASN A 179 -36.55 -10.90 -17.48
C ASN A 179 -37.73 -11.78 -17.00
N SER A 180 -38.38 -12.48 -17.93
CA SER A 180 -39.59 -13.26 -17.65
C SER A 180 -39.35 -14.42 -16.67
N LEU A 181 -38.17 -15.04 -16.67
CA LEU A 181 -37.81 -16.09 -15.72
C LEU A 181 -37.77 -15.54 -14.29
N LEU A 182 -37.03 -14.44 -14.06
CA LEU A 182 -36.92 -13.84 -12.73
C LEU A 182 -38.25 -13.27 -12.23
N ILE A 183 -39.03 -12.64 -13.11
CA ILE A 183 -40.35 -12.10 -12.74
C ILE A 183 -41.26 -13.24 -12.28
N SER A 184 -41.30 -14.35 -13.03
CA SER A 184 -42.10 -15.51 -12.67
C SER A 184 -41.63 -16.13 -11.34
N ALA A 185 -40.32 -16.36 -11.18
CA ALA A 185 -39.74 -16.92 -9.96
C ALA A 185 -40.04 -16.06 -8.72
N THR A 186 -39.88 -14.75 -8.81
CA THR A 186 -40.12 -13.85 -7.68
C THR A 186 -41.59 -13.73 -7.30
N TYR A 187 -42.52 -13.84 -8.25
CA TYR A 187 -43.95 -13.97 -7.92
C TYR A 187 -44.25 -15.27 -7.18
N TYR A 188 -43.57 -16.37 -7.52
CA TYR A 188 -43.69 -17.61 -6.77
C TYR A 188 -43.07 -17.53 -5.38
N ASP A 189 -41.98 -16.81 -5.21
CA ASP A 189 -41.39 -16.54 -3.89
C ASP A 189 -42.36 -15.73 -3.01
N ILE A 190 -43.04 -14.73 -3.57
CA ILE A 190 -44.10 -13.97 -2.88
C ILE A 190 -45.29 -14.86 -2.51
N GLY A 191 -45.77 -15.70 -3.45
CA GLY A 191 -46.86 -16.63 -3.16
C GLY A 191 -46.48 -17.62 -2.05
N THR A 192 -45.25 -18.13 -2.09
CA THR A 192 -44.73 -19.04 -1.06
C THR A 192 -44.58 -18.34 0.29
N PHE A 193 -44.20 -17.06 0.27
CA PHE A 193 -44.17 -16.25 1.48
C PHE A 193 -45.54 -16.21 2.16
N TYR A 194 -46.59 -15.85 1.42
CA TYR A 194 -47.95 -15.78 1.94
C TYR A 194 -48.50 -17.14 2.37
N ASN A 195 -48.16 -18.22 1.67
CA ASN A 195 -48.63 -19.56 2.00
C ASN A 195 -47.98 -20.13 3.27
N THR A 196 -46.69 -19.87 3.47
CA THR A 196 -45.88 -20.55 4.48
C THR A 196 -45.62 -19.70 5.72
N PHE A 197 -45.32 -18.41 5.54
CA PHE A 197 -44.80 -17.55 6.61
C PHE A 197 -45.81 -16.51 7.10
N ALA A 198 -46.80 -16.15 6.29
CA ALA A 198 -47.88 -15.28 6.73
C ALA A 198 -48.92 -16.05 7.58
N PRO A 199 -49.65 -15.38 8.49
CA PRO A 199 -50.73 -16.01 9.25
C PRO A 199 -51.77 -16.67 8.33
N LYS A 200 -51.90 -18.01 8.40
CA LYS A 200 -52.59 -18.86 7.41
C LYS A 200 -54.03 -18.45 7.08
N GLN A 201 -54.76 -17.83 7.99
CA GLN A 201 -56.19 -17.54 7.84
C GLN A 201 -56.54 -16.34 6.94
N LYS A 202 -55.58 -15.57 6.41
CA LYS A 202 -55.89 -14.31 5.69
C LYS A 202 -55.38 -14.16 4.25
N HIS A 203 -54.65 -15.13 3.68
CA HIS A 203 -53.89 -14.85 2.46
C HIS A 203 -54.01 -15.86 1.31
N VAL A 204 -54.97 -16.79 1.33
CA VAL A 204 -55.18 -17.75 0.22
C VAL A 204 -55.33 -17.02 -1.12
N ASP A 205 -56.18 -15.99 -1.19
CA ASP A 205 -56.39 -15.23 -2.43
C ASP A 205 -55.11 -14.53 -2.89
N SER A 206 -54.33 -13.97 -1.95
CA SER A 206 -53.05 -13.32 -2.25
C SER A 206 -52.00 -14.32 -2.76
N THR A 207 -51.95 -15.51 -2.15
CA THR A 207 -51.09 -16.63 -2.55
C THR A 207 -51.42 -17.07 -3.97
N ILE A 208 -52.70 -17.37 -4.25
CA ILE A 208 -53.15 -17.80 -5.58
C ILE A 208 -52.96 -16.70 -6.62
N ALA A 209 -53.24 -15.43 -6.28
CA ALA A 209 -53.02 -14.31 -7.19
C ALA A 209 -51.54 -14.15 -7.57
N ALA A 210 -50.62 -14.29 -6.61
CA ALA A 210 -49.18 -14.25 -6.88
C ALA A 210 -48.75 -15.41 -7.79
N TYR A 211 -49.19 -16.64 -7.50
CA TYR A 211 -48.88 -17.80 -8.34
C TYR A 211 -49.45 -17.66 -9.77
N ASN A 212 -50.68 -17.17 -9.92
CA ASN A 212 -51.28 -16.94 -11.24
C ASN A 212 -50.50 -15.91 -12.07
N LYS A 213 -50.07 -14.80 -11.46
CA LYS A 213 -49.21 -13.80 -12.13
C LYS A 213 -47.88 -14.41 -12.58
N GLY A 214 -47.24 -15.19 -11.70
CA GLY A 214 -46.01 -15.89 -12.05
C GLY A 214 -46.21 -16.85 -13.24
N PHE A 215 -47.32 -17.59 -13.26
CA PHE A 215 -47.65 -18.50 -14.34
C PHE A 215 -47.92 -17.78 -15.66
N GLU A 216 -48.69 -16.69 -15.65
CA GLU A 216 -48.95 -15.87 -16.84
C GLU A 216 -47.63 -15.38 -17.49
N VAL A 217 -46.70 -14.88 -16.67
CA VAL A 217 -45.39 -14.43 -17.14
C VAL A 217 -44.55 -15.61 -17.65
N SER A 218 -44.66 -16.80 -17.05
CA SER A 218 -43.93 -17.99 -17.49
C SER A 218 -44.22 -18.37 -18.94
N LEU A 219 -45.42 -18.06 -19.46
CA LEU A 219 -45.80 -18.34 -20.85
C LEU A 219 -44.93 -17.58 -21.88
N LYS A 220 -44.28 -16.49 -21.46
CA LYS A 220 -43.39 -15.68 -22.29
C LYS A 220 -41.96 -16.25 -22.39
N ILE A 221 -41.60 -17.24 -21.57
CA ILE A 221 -40.26 -17.85 -21.53
C ILE A 221 -40.08 -18.73 -22.76
N LYS A 222 -39.13 -18.44 -23.64
CA LYS A 222 -38.94 -19.17 -24.92
C LYS A 222 -38.38 -20.58 -24.74
N ASP A 223 -37.38 -20.75 -23.88
CA ASP A 223 -36.78 -22.07 -23.63
C ASP A 223 -37.79 -22.98 -22.92
N ILE A 224 -38.08 -24.13 -23.53
CA ILE A 224 -39.11 -25.06 -23.07
C ILE A 224 -38.75 -25.72 -21.74
N GLU A 225 -37.48 -26.04 -21.51
CA GLU A 225 -37.02 -26.71 -20.29
C GLU A 225 -37.05 -25.75 -19.11
N VAL A 226 -36.66 -24.49 -19.34
CA VAL A 226 -36.79 -23.40 -18.36
C VAL A 226 -38.27 -23.16 -18.05
N ARG A 227 -39.13 -23.07 -19.08
CA ARG A 227 -40.57 -22.86 -18.91
C ARG A 227 -41.21 -24.00 -18.10
N LYS A 228 -40.95 -25.26 -18.47
CA LYS A 228 -41.42 -26.46 -17.76
C LYS A 228 -41.05 -26.42 -16.28
N LYS A 229 -39.79 -26.09 -15.95
CA LYS A 229 -39.32 -25.97 -14.57
C LYS A 229 -40.04 -24.86 -13.80
N VAL A 230 -40.22 -23.70 -14.41
CA VAL A 230 -40.94 -22.58 -13.79
C VAL A 230 -42.40 -22.94 -13.55
N GLN A 231 -43.08 -23.53 -14.54
CA GLN A 231 -44.48 -23.94 -14.43
C GLN A 231 -44.70 -25.07 -13.40
N PHE A 232 -43.67 -25.87 -13.11
CA PHE A 232 -43.75 -26.90 -12.08
C PHE A 232 -44.05 -26.30 -10.71
N TYR A 233 -43.37 -25.20 -10.36
CA TYR A 233 -43.61 -24.49 -9.10
C TYR A 233 -45.05 -24.00 -8.98
N TYR A 234 -45.66 -23.57 -10.08
CA TYR A 234 -47.09 -23.22 -10.09
C TYR A 234 -47.98 -24.42 -9.77
N TYR A 235 -47.86 -25.52 -10.54
CA TYR A 235 -48.71 -26.70 -10.33
C TYR A 235 -48.53 -27.30 -8.94
N ASN A 236 -47.29 -27.38 -8.46
CA ASN A 236 -46.96 -27.87 -7.13
C ASN A 236 -47.57 -26.98 -6.05
N ASN A 237 -47.29 -25.68 -6.08
CA ASN A 237 -47.63 -24.79 -4.97
C ASN A 237 -49.11 -24.42 -4.92
N VAL A 238 -49.75 -24.19 -6.07
CA VAL A 238 -51.20 -23.96 -6.14
C VAL A 238 -51.95 -25.22 -5.71
N GLY A 239 -51.52 -26.39 -6.16
CA GLY A 239 -52.12 -27.66 -5.75
C GLY A 239 -52.02 -27.86 -4.23
N ILE A 240 -50.84 -27.66 -3.63
CA ILE A 240 -50.67 -27.73 -2.17
C ILE A 240 -51.54 -26.70 -1.45
N THR A 241 -51.67 -25.48 -1.99
CA THR A 241 -52.52 -24.44 -1.39
C THR A 241 -53.98 -24.86 -1.35
N TYR A 242 -54.52 -25.37 -2.46
CA TYR A 242 -55.88 -25.91 -2.50
C TYR A 242 -56.05 -27.14 -1.59
N ALA A 243 -55.05 -28.02 -1.51
CA ALA A 243 -55.10 -29.19 -0.63
C ALA A 243 -55.22 -28.78 0.84
N ASN A 244 -54.42 -27.79 1.27
CA ASN A 244 -54.46 -27.26 2.63
C ASN A 244 -55.81 -26.61 2.97
N ASN A 245 -56.49 -26.04 1.98
CA ASN A 245 -57.84 -25.49 2.12
C ASN A 245 -58.96 -26.51 1.93
N LYS A 246 -58.62 -27.80 1.81
CA LYS A 246 -59.56 -28.91 1.59
C LYS A 246 -60.33 -28.82 0.27
N GLU A 247 -59.84 -28.06 -0.70
CA GLU A 247 -60.40 -27.94 -2.04
C GLU A 247 -59.88 -29.07 -2.95
N TYR A 248 -60.25 -30.32 -2.62
CA TYR A 248 -59.64 -31.51 -3.21
C TYR A 248 -59.89 -31.66 -4.73
N SER A 249 -61.07 -31.26 -5.22
CA SER A 249 -61.37 -31.29 -6.67
C SER A 249 -60.47 -30.35 -7.47
N LYS A 250 -60.29 -29.10 -6.99
CA LYS A 250 -59.37 -28.14 -7.61
C LYS A 250 -57.92 -28.61 -7.53
N THR A 251 -57.55 -29.23 -6.41
CA THR A 251 -56.21 -29.81 -6.23
C THR A 251 -55.91 -30.88 -7.28
N LEU A 252 -56.81 -31.86 -7.46
CA LEU A 252 -56.66 -32.90 -8.48
C LEU A 252 -56.59 -32.31 -9.88
N GLN A 253 -57.42 -31.30 -10.19
CA GLN A 253 -57.40 -30.65 -11.49
C GLN A 253 -56.03 -30.01 -11.77
N ILE A 254 -55.45 -29.31 -10.79
CA ILE A 254 -54.14 -28.65 -10.93
C ILE A 254 -53.01 -29.67 -11.07
N PHE A 255 -52.97 -30.71 -10.23
CA PHE A 255 -51.93 -31.74 -10.33
C PHE A 255 -52.05 -32.55 -11.63
N ASN A 256 -53.25 -32.86 -12.10
CA ASN A 256 -53.45 -33.55 -13.37
C ASN A 256 -53.04 -32.69 -14.58
N LYS A 257 -53.31 -31.38 -14.56
CA LYS A 257 -52.77 -30.45 -15.57
C LYS A 257 -51.24 -30.42 -15.56
N GLY A 258 -50.64 -30.47 -14.37
CA GLY A 258 -49.18 -30.65 -14.22
C GLY A 258 -48.70 -31.94 -14.87
N LEU A 259 -49.31 -33.09 -14.55
CA LEU A 259 -48.94 -34.39 -15.12
C LEU A 259 -49.08 -34.44 -16.66
N GLN A 260 -50.03 -33.70 -17.24
CA GLN A 260 -50.18 -33.57 -18.69
C GLN A 260 -49.11 -32.67 -19.33
N THR A 261 -48.46 -31.80 -18.55
CA THR A 261 -47.40 -30.89 -19.02
C THR A 261 -46.04 -31.59 -19.12
N TYR A 262 -45.81 -32.61 -18.29
CA TYR A 262 -44.52 -33.30 -18.18
C TYR A 262 -44.50 -34.62 -18.94
N ASP A 263 -43.40 -34.88 -19.64
CA ASP A 263 -43.21 -36.11 -20.40
C ASP A 263 -42.34 -37.14 -19.65
N TYR A 264 -42.12 -38.30 -20.24
CA TYR A 264 -41.39 -39.39 -19.58
C TYR A 264 -39.95 -39.05 -19.17
N LYS A 265 -39.33 -37.98 -19.69
CA LYS A 265 -37.98 -37.49 -19.34
C LYS A 265 -37.98 -36.62 -18.08
N ASP A 266 -39.12 -36.05 -17.72
CA ASP A 266 -39.33 -35.10 -16.62
C ASP A 266 -39.54 -35.82 -15.27
N LYS A 267 -38.62 -36.73 -14.94
CA LYS A 267 -38.78 -37.71 -13.85
C LYS A 267 -39.01 -37.07 -12.49
N PHE A 268 -38.27 -36.01 -12.17
CA PHE A 268 -38.45 -35.28 -10.90
C PHE A 268 -39.85 -34.66 -10.78
N TYR A 269 -40.34 -34.00 -11.84
CA TYR A 269 -41.65 -33.33 -11.81
C TYR A 269 -42.79 -34.34 -11.71
N ILE A 270 -42.72 -35.43 -12.48
CA ILE A 270 -43.69 -36.54 -12.40
C ILE A 270 -43.68 -37.16 -11.00
N TRP A 271 -42.50 -37.47 -10.46
CA TRP A 271 -42.35 -38.04 -9.12
C TRP A 271 -43.00 -37.17 -8.05
N SER A 272 -42.76 -35.86 -8.08
CA SER A 272 -43.31 -34.93 -7.08
C SER A 272 -44.82 -34.81 -7.18
N LEU A 273 -45.37 -34.70 -8.40
CA LEU A 273 -46.82 -34.64 -8.60
C LEU A 273 -47.52 -35.94 -8.18
N LEU A 274 -46.97 -37.11 -8.50
CA LEU A 274 -47.50 -38.39 -8.04
C LEU A 274 -47.50 -38.51 -6.51
N THR A 275 -46.42 -38.05 -5.87
CA THR A 275 -46.32 -38.04 -4.40
C THR A 275 -47.36 -37.11 -3.78
N ASN A 276 -47.58 -35.93 -4.34
CA ASN A 276 -48.58 -34.99 -3.85
C ASN A 276 -50.02 -35.48 -4.08
N ILE A 277 -50.30 -36.14 -5.21
CA ILE A 277 -51.59 -36.79 -5.44
C ILE A 277 -51.81 -37.93 -4.44
N GLY A 278 -50.78 -38.73 -4.16
CA GLY A 278 -50.84 -39.76 -3.11
C GLY A 278 -51.21 -39.15 -1.75
N TYR A 279 -50.54 -38.06 -1.37
CA TYR A 279 -50.83 -37.33 -0.13
C TYR A 279 -52.26 -36.79 -0.09
N LEU A 280 -52.77 -36.27 -1.21
CA LEU A 280 -54.14 -35.80 -1.32
C LEU A 280 -55.16 -36.93 -1.03
N TYR A 281 -54.95 -38.13 -1.58
CA TYR A 281 -55.82 -39.27 -1.30
C TYR A 281 -55.74 -39.72 0.17
N VAL A 282 -54.59 -39.56 0.83
CA VAL A 282 -54.48 -39.77 2.30
C VAL A 282 -55.38 -38.80 3.05
N LEU A 283 -55.43 -37.52 2.65
CA LEU A 283 -56.33 -36.50 3.23
C LEU A 283 -57.81 -36.80 2.97
N MET A 284 -58.12 -37.41 1.82
CA MET A 284 -59.46 -37.89 1.47
C MET A 284 -59.83 -39.22 2.15
N GLN A 285 -58.92 -39.81 2.93
CA GLN A 285 -59.07 -41.11 3.59
C GLN A 285 -59.15 -42.33 2.65
N ASP A 286 -58.86 -42.14 1.35
CA ASP A 286 -58.74 -43.24 0.39
C ASP A 286 -57.29 -43.76 0.40
N ASN A 287 -57.01 -44.63 1.36
CA ASN A 287 -55.68 -45.17 1.58
C ASN A 287 -55.22 -46.09 0.42
N ASP A 288 -56.14 -46.81 -0.23
CA ASP A 288 -55.82 -47.73 -1.33
C ASP A 288 -55.36 -46.98 -2.58
N THR A 289 -56.06 -45.90 -2.94
CA THR A 289 -55.65 -45.06 -4.06
C THR A 289 -54.37 -44.30 -3.72
N ALA A 290 -54.23 -43.79 -2.49
CA ALA A 290 -52.99 -43.17 -2.04
C ALA A 290 -51.78 -44.08 -2.21
N LEU A 291 -51.89 -45.35 -1.79
CA LEU A 291 -50.82 -46.34 -1.90
C LEU A 291 -50.45 -46.60 -3.36
N LYS A 292 -51.42 -46.72 -4.27
CA LYS A 292 -51.16 -46.87 -5.71
C LYS A 292 -50.35 -45.71 -6.29
N TYR A 293 -50.66 -44.48 -5.90
CA TYR A 293 -49.90 -43.30 -6.35
C TYR A 293 -48.50 -43.24 -5.76
N TYR A 294 -48.34 -43.58 -4.48
CA TYR A 294 -47.01 -43.67 -3.87
C TYR A 294 -46.15 -44.77 -4.49
N GLN A 295 -46.72 -45.93 -4.84
CA GLN A 295 -45.99 -46.99 -5.55
C GLN A 295 -45.55 -46.54 -6.94
N LYS A 296 -46.41 -45.82 -7.68
CA LYS A 296 -46.03 -45.19 -8.95
C LYS A 296 -44.87 -44.21 -8.75
N ALA A 297 -44.90 -43.39 -7.70
CA ALA A 297 -43.80 -42.49 -7.36
C ALA A 297 -42.52 -43.26 -6.98
N GLU A 298 -42.61 -44.37 -6.25
CA GLU A 298 -41.45 -45.20 -5.86
C GLU A 298 -40.74 -45.76 -7.09
N ILE A 299 -41.47 -46.21 -8.11
CA ILE A 299 -40.89 -46.67 -9.38
C ILE A 299 -40.07 -45.55 -10.06
N VAL A 300 -40.64 -44.35 -10.14
CA VAL A 300 -39.98 -43.17 -10.74
C VAL A 300 -38.77 -42.73 -9.91
N SER A 301 -38.78 -42.97 -8.60
CA SER A 301 -37.74 -42.52 -7.68
C SER A 301 -36.36 -43.11 -7.94
N THR A 302 -36.26 -44.21 -8.70
CA THR A 302 -34.99 -44.83 -9.11
C THR A 302 -34.16 -43.95 -10.05
N ASP A 303 -34.78 -42.96 -10.72
CA ASP A 303 -34.09 -42.03 -11.61
C ASP A 303 -33.16 -41.08 -10.85
N LYS A 304 -32.04 -40.72 -11.47
CA LYS A 304 -31.02 -39.81 -10.91
C LYS A 304 -31.53 -38.38 -10.65
N GLN A 305 -32.59 -37.95 -11.32
CA GLN A 305 -33.21 -36.64 -11.09
C GLN A 305 -33.94 -36.59 -9.74
N VAL A 306 -34.30 -37.74 -9.17
CA VAL A 306 -34.93 -37.83 -7.84
C VAL A 306 -33.84 -38.07 -6.81
N THR A 307 -33.54 -37.04 -6.01
CA THR A 307 -32.49 -37.09 -5.00
C THR A 307 -32.82 -38.04 -3.85
N ASP A 308 -31.81 -38.47 -3.11
CA ASP A 308 -32.01 -39.29 -1.91
C ASP A 308 -32.85 -38.53 -0.84
N GLN A 309 -32.71 -37.20 -0.74
CA GLN A 309 -33.58 -36.35 0.08
C GLN A 309 -35.06 -36.46 -0.31
N ASN A 310 -35.36 -36.49 -1.61
CA ASN A 310 -36.73 -36.67 -2.11
C ASN A 310 -37.27 -38.06 -1.73
N ARG A 311 -36.45 -39.10 -1.90
CA ARG A 311 -36.80 -40.50 -1.56
C ARG A 311 -37.16 -40.67 -0.10
N ILE A 312 -36.43 -40.01 0.81
CA ILE A 312 -36.72 -40.01 2.26
C ILE A 312 -38.17 -39.56 2.51
N GLY A 313 -38.60 -38.44 1.90
CA GLY A 313 -39.95 -37.93 2.06
C GLY A 313 -41.03 -38.91 1.60
N LEU A 314 -40.82 -39.58 0.45
CA LEU A 314 -41.73 -40.60 -0.04
C LEU A 314 -41.80 -41.82 0.90
N TYR A 315 -40.66 -42.33 1.36
CA TYR A 315 -40.62 -43.48 2.27
C TYR A 315 -41.34 -43.19 3.59
N LEU A 316 -41.15 -42.00 4.16
CA LEU A 316 -41.86 -41.58 5.36
C LEU A 316 -43.37 -41.46 5.13
N ASN A 317 -43.79 -40.98 3.94
CA ASN A 317 -45.21 -40.91 3.59
C ASN A 317 -45.85 -42.30 3.43
N ILE A 318 -45.14 -43.25 2.80
CA ILE A 318 -45.60 -44.64 2.66
C ILE A 318 -45.65 -45.33 4.03
N SER A 319 -44.63 -45.13 4.87
CA SER A 319 -44.59 -45.69 6.22
C SER A 319 -45.80 -45.24 7.05
N LYS A 320 -46.03 -43.92 7.14
CA LYS A 320 -47.19 -43.34 7.84
C LYS A 320 -48.52 -43.85 7.30
N LEU A 321 -48.62 -44.10 5.99
CA LEU A 321 -49.83 -44.67 5.40
C LEU A 321 -50.04 -46.12 5.87
N TYR A 322 -48.99 -46.94 5.90
CA TYR A 322 -49.08 -48.31 6.43
C TYR A 322 -49.40 -48.35 7.92
N GLU A 323 -48.86 -47.42 8.72
CA GLU A 323 -49.24 -47.27 10.14
C GLU A 323 -50.73 -46.95 10.28
N LYS A 324 -51.26 -46.02 9.48
CA LYS A 324 -52.69 -45.67 9.45
C LYS A 324 -53.58 -46.86 9.05
N MET A 325 -53.04 -47.79 8.26
CA MET A 325 -53.71 -49.04 7.88
C MET A 325 -53.47 -50.19 8.88
N HIS A 326 -52.78 -49.94 10.00
CA HIS A 326 -52.37 -50.95 11.00
C HIS A 326 -51.47 -52.08 10.44
N LEU A 327 -50.76 -51.82 9.34
CA LEU A 327 -49.82 -52.76 8.70
C LEU A 327 -48.38 -52.48 9.17
N PHE A 328 -48.13 -52.65 10.47
CA PHE A 328 -46.89 -52.23 11.13
C PHE A 328 -45.62 -52.88 10.56
N ASP A 329 -45.68 -54.14 10.13
CA ASP A 329 -44.53 -54.82 9.51
C ASP A 329 -44.07 -54.11 8.23
N LYS A 330 -45.04 -53.66 7.41
CA LYS A 330 -44.75 -52.92 6.17
C LYS A 330 -44.28 -51.50 6.47
N ALA A 331 -44.87 -50.83 7.46
CA ALA A 331 -44.40 -49.51 7.91
C ALA A 331 -42.93 -49.57 8.33
N LEU A 332 -42.56 -50.55 9.16
CA LEU A 332 -41.19 -50.74 9.62
C LEU A 332 -40.17 -50.90 8.49
N VAL A 333 -40.55 -51.58 7.40
CA VAL A 333 -39.68 -51.72 6.21
C VAL A 333 -39.38 -50.36 5.58
N TYR A 334 -40.40 -49.50 5.42
CA TYR A 334 -40.21 -48.18 4.83
C TYR A 334 -39.51 -47.21 5.78
N ASP A 335 -39.72 -47.33 7.09
CA ASP A 335 -38.95 -46.59 8.09
C ASP A 335 -37.47 -46.94 8.07
N LYS A 336 -37.13 -48.23 7.90
CA LYS A 336 -35.73 -48.66 7.73
C LYS A 336 -35.13 -48.09 6.45
N LYS A 337 -35.83 -48.16 5.31
CA LYS A 337 -35.39 -47.53 4.05
C LYS A 337 -35.13 -46.02 4.23
N ALA A 338 -36.04 -45.30 4.90
CA ALA A 338 -35.89 -43.88 5.18
C ALA A 338 -34.65 -43.61 6.04
N ARG A 339 -34.49 -44.36 7.15
CA ARG A 339 -33.36 -44.22 8.07
C ARG A 339 -32.02 -44.49 7.42
N GLU A 340 -31.90 -45.57 6.65
CA GLU A 340 -30.68 -45.90 5.91
C GLU A 340 -30.32 -44.80 4.90
N THR A 341 -31.33 -44.27 4.20
CA THR A 341 -31.13 -43.16 3.25
C THR A 341 -30.71 -41.88 3.97
N ILE A 342 -31.29 -41.57 5.14
CA ILE A 342 -30.90 -40.43 5.99
C ILE A 342 -29.43 -40.56 6.41
N ILE A 343 -29.03 -41.72 6.96
CA ILE A 343 -27.65 -41.96 7.40
C ILE A 343 -26.67 -41.77 6.24
N LYS A 344 -27.00 -42.29 5.06
CA LYS A 344 -26.18 -42.15 3.84
C LYS A 344 -26.05 -40.68 3.43
N GLU A 345 -27.16 -39.94 3.40
CA GLU A 345 -27.17 -38.53 3.01
C GLU A 345 -26.46 -37.64 4.02
N ASP A 346 -26.68 -37.85 5.32
CA ASP A 346 -26.02 -37.10 6.38
C ASP A 346 -24.50 -37.33 6.33
N LYS A 347 -24.06 -38.57 6.12
CA LYS A 347 -22.64 -38.88 5.90
C LYS A 347 -22.09 -38.14 4.68
N ARG A 348 -22.80 -38.17 3.54
CA ARG A 348 -22.40 -37.48 2.30
C ARG A 348 -22.29 -35.96 2.53
N LEU A 349 -23.28 -35.35 3.18
CA LEU A 349 -23.30 -33.92 3.49
C LEU A 349 -22.18 -33.54 4.47
N TYR A 350 -21.95 -34.34 5.51
CA TYR A 350 -20.87 -34.14 6.47
C TYR A 350 -19.50 -34.19 5.79
N GLU A 351 -19.22 -35.23 4.99
CA GLU A 351 -17.95 -35.36 4.26
C GLU A 351 -17.73 -34.21 3.27
N ASN A 352 -18.78 -33.78 2.57
CA ASN A 352 -18.71 -32.66 1.65
C ASN A 352 -18.46 -31.32 2.37
N ASN A 353 -19.15 -31.08 3.48
CA ASN A 353 -18.98 -29.86 4.28
C ASN A 353 -17.58 -29.80 4.91
N THR A 354 -17.10 -30.89 5.51
CA THR A 354 -15.75 -30.99 6.08
C THR A 354 -14.70 -30.71 5.02
N ARG A 355 -14.78 -31.37 3.86
CA ARG A 355 -13.85 -31.13 2.74
C ARG A 355 -13.87 -29.68 2.25
N SER A 356 -15.06 -29.09 2.13
CA SER A 356 -15.21 -27.70 1.68
C SER A 356 -14.58 -26.74 2.68
N LEU A 357 -14.73 -27.02 3.97
CA LEU A 357 -14.19 -26.21 5.06
C LEU A 357 -12.67 -26.35 5.18
N ASP A 358 -12.14 -27.57 5.04
CA ASP A 358 -10.69 -27.83 4.99
C ASP A 358 -10.05 -27.07 3.81
N THR A 359 -10.67 -27.14 2.63
CA THR A 359 -10.21 -26.42 1.43
C THR A 359 -10.22 -24.91 1.66
N PHE A 360 -11.25 -24.39 2.32
CA PHE A 360 -11.36 -22.98 2.69
C PHE A 360 -10.20 -22.55 3.61
N TYR A 361 -9.96 -23.27 4.71
CA TYR A 361 -8.91 -22.91 5.67
C TYR A 361 -7.51 -23.09 5.10
N GLN A 362 -7.26 -24.13 4.30
CA GLN A 362 -6.00 -24.29 3.58
C GLN A 362 -5.74 -23.10 2.66
N THR A 363 -6.76 -22.68 1.89
CA THR A 363 -6.65 -21.51 1.01
C THR A 363 -6.40 -20.22 1.80
N GLU A 364 -7.03 -20.04 2.96
CA GLU A 364 -6.84 -18.88 3.82
C GLU A 364 -5.43 -18.85 4.43
N GLN A 365 -4.92 -20.00 4.87
CA GLN A 365 -3.56 -20.14 5.36
C GLN A 365 -2.52 -19.85 4.26
N GLU A 366 -2.67 -20.41 3.07
CA GLU A 366 -1.83 -20.11 1.91
C GLU A 366 -1.82 -18.62 1.58
N LYS A 367 -2.99 -17.98 1.64
CA LYS A 367 -3.12 -16.53 1.42
C LYS A 367 -2.36 -15.73 2.48
N ASN A 368 -2.49 -16.08 3.76
CA ASN A 368 -1.81 -15.38 4.85
C ASN A 368 -0.28 -15.50 4.71
N ILE A 369 0.22 -16.70 4.39
CA ILE A 369 1.65 -16.94 4.12
C ILE A 369 2.12 -16.09 2.93
N LEU A 370 1.33 -16.01 1.86
CA LEU A 370 1.66 -15.18 0.70
C LEU A 370 1.66 -13.68 1.03
N GLU A 371 0.73 -13.21 1.86
CA GLU A 371 0.69 -11.82 2.32
C GLU A 371 1.90 -11.46 3.19
N GLU A 372 2.31 -12.34 4.11
CA GLU A 372 3.53 -12.17 4.90
C GLU A 372 4.78 -12.13 4.02
N LYS A 373 4.85 -13.03 3.04
CA LYS A 373 5.93 -13.07 2.05
C LYS A 373 5.98 -11.78 1.23
N ASN A 374 4.83 -11.28 0.77
CA ASN A 374 4.73 -10.03 0.02
C ASN A 374 5.10 -8.80 0.86
N LYS A 375 4.70 -8.75 2.13
CA LYS A 375 5.15 -7.71 3.08
C LYS A 375 6.67 -7.74 3.25
N SER A 376 7.24 -8.94 3.35
CA SER A 376 8.69 -9.13 3.45
C SER A 376 9.40 -8.66 2.18
N TYR A 377 8.89 -8.99 0.99
CA TYR A 377 9.43 -8.49 -0.27
C TYR A 377 9.40 -6.96 -0.39
N LYS A 378 8.29 -6.30 0.00
CA LYS A 378 8.23 -4.84 0.03
C LYS A 378 9.25 -4.24 0.99
N LYS A 379 9.48 -4.88 2.14
CA LYS A 379 10.53 -4.46 3.08
C LYS A 379 11.92 -4.56 2.42
N TYR A 380 12.22 -5.66 1.75
CA TYR A 380 13.49 -5.83 1.03
C TYR A 380 13.65 -4.80 -0.10
N GLU A 381 12.59 -4.53 -0.86
CA GLU A 381 12.58 -3.51 -1.92
C GLU A 381 12.98 -2.13 -1.38
N ILE A 382 12.41 -1.72 -0.24
CA ILE A 382 12.77 -0.46 0.44
C ILE A 382 14.25 -0.47 0.88
N TRP A 383 14.74 -1.57 1.43
CA TRP A 383 16.16 -1.70 1.80
C TRP A 383 17.10 -1.62 0.60
N TYR A 384 16.75 -2.27 -0.52
CA TYR A 384 17.55 -2.20 -1.75
C TYR A 384 17.58 -0.79 -2.33
N ILE A 385 16.43 -0.10 -2.40
CA ILE A 385 16.37 1.30 -2.84
C ILE A 385 17.24 2.18 -1.94
N SER A 386 17.16 2.00 -0.62
CA SER A 386 17.96 2.74 0.36
C SER A 386 19.47 2.49 0.21
N ALA A 387 19.87 1.24 -0.06
CA ALA A 387 21.26 0.88 -0.33
C ALA A 387 21.77 1.52 -1.63
N ILE A 388 20.97 1.49 -2.71
CA ILE A 388 21.31 2.14 -3.99
C ILE A 388 21.49 3.65 -3.79
N ILE A 389 20.56 4.30 -3.09
CA ILE A 389 20.67 5.75 -2.77
C ILE A 389 21.95 6.04 -1.99
N SER A 390 22.28 5.20 -1.00
CA SER A 390 23.50 5.37 -0.19
C SER A 390 24.78 5.24 -1.02
N ILE A 391 24.83 4.28 -1.95
CA ILE A 391 25.96 4.11 -2.87
C ILE A 391 26.08 5.32 -3.81
N VAL A 392 24.96 5.79 -4.38
CA VAL A 392 24.94 6.97 -5.25
C VAL A 392 25.41 8.22 -4.50
N LEU A 393 24.95 8.42 -3.26
CA LEU A 393 25.45 9.51 -2.41
C LEU A 393 26.96 9.39 -2.16
N GLY A 394 27.44 8.18 -1.88
CA GLY A 394 28.86 7.90 -1.70
C GLY A 394 29.69 8.24 -2.93
N LEU A 395 29.21 7.89 -4.13
CA LEU A 395 29.87 8.23 -5.40
C LEU A 395 29.87 9.74 -5.68
N ILE A 396 28.77 10.44 -5.35
CA ILE A 396 28.69 11.91 -5.47
C ILE A 396 29.70 12.58 -4.54
N LEU A 397 29.77 12.15 -3.28
CA LEU A 397 30.76 12.64 -2.31
C LEU A 397 32.19 12.33 -2.75
N LEU A 398 32.45 11.13 -3.28
CA LEU A 398 33.74 10.76 -3.85
C LEU A 398 34.11 11.68 -5.02
N PHE A 399 33.18 11.94 -5.94
CA PHE A 399 33.41 12.87 -7.05
C PHE A 399 33.76 14.29 -6.56
N PHE A 400 33.00 14.84 -5.62
CA PHE A 400 33.28 16.16 -5.04
C PHE A 400 34.63 16.21 -4.32
N THR A 401 34.98 15.17 -3.56
CA THR A 401 36.27 15.14 -2.86
C THR A 401 37.45 15.03 -3.84
N LEU A 402 37.30 14.27 -4.93
CA LEU A 402 38.30 14.19 -5.99
C LEU A 402 38.43 15.51 -6.76
N ASP A 403 37.32 16.15 -7.15
CA ASP A 403 37.33 17.46 -7.81
C ASP A 403 37.95 18.54 -6.92
N TYR A 404 37.60 18.55 -5.63
CA TYR A 404 38.19 19.45 -4.65
C TYR A 404 39.70 19.23 -4.48
N ARG A 405 40.14 17.97 -4.37
CA ARG A 405 41.57 17.63 -4.32
C ARG A 405 42.31 18.06 -5.59
N GLN A 406 41.72 17.86 -6.78
CA GLN A 406 42.33 18.31 -8.03
C GLN A 406 42.47 19.84 -8.08
N LYS A 407 41.44 20.58 -7.66
CA LYS A 407 41.49 22.06 -7.58
C LYS A 407 42.54 22.54 -6.59
N LEU A 408 42.62 21.93 -5.40
CA LEU A 408 43.67 22.23 -4.42
C LEU A 408 45.05 21.93 -4.99
N ASN A 409 45.27 20.76 -5.58
CA ASN A 409 46.56 20.38 -6.15
C ASN A 409 46.98 21.36 -7.25
N LYS A 410 46.08 21.79 -8.15
CA LYS A 410 46.37 22.82 -9.15
C LYS A 410 46.80 24.14 -8.53
N LYS A 411 46.11 24.58 -7.46
CA LYS A 411 46.46 25.81 -6.74
C LYS A 411 47.82 25.69 -6.06
N THR A 412 48.10 24.56 -5.41
CA THR A 412 49.40 24.28 -4.78
C THR A 412 50.52 24.25 -5.83
N THR A 413 50.32 23.60 -6.98
CA THR A 413 51.32 23.58 -8.06
C THR A 413 51.57 24.97 -8.64
N SER A 414 50.52 25.76 -8.88
CA SER A 414 50.69 27.14 -9.38
C SER A 414 51.42 28.04 -8.38
N LEU A 415 51.18 27.84 -7.08
CA LEU A 415 51.82 28.63 -6.02
C LEU A 415 53.28 28.23 -5.86
N LEU A 416 53.60 26.94 -5.92
CA LEU A 416 54.96 26.42 -5.94
C LEU A 416 55.74 26.93 -7.17
N GLU A 417 55.09 27.02 -8.32
CA GLU A 417 55.69 27.52 -9.56
C GLU A 417 55.97 29.03 -9.47
N SER A 418 55.04 29.80 -8.90
CA SER A 418 55.25 31.21 -8.57
C SER A 418 56.37 31.43 -7.56
N GLU A 419 56.47 30.61 -6.51
CA GLU A 419 57.57 30.68 -5.53
C GLU A 419 58.91 30.33 -6.19
N LYS A 420 58.96 29.32 -7.05
CA LYS A 420 60.17 28.98 -7.83
C LYS A 420 60.59 30.11 -8.75
N GLN A 421 59.65 30.77 -9.44
CA GLN A 421 59.94 31.93 -10.28
C GLN A 421 60.48 33.09 -9.43
N LYS A 422 59.86 33.37 -8.29
CA LYS A 422 60.33 34.41 -7.36
C LYS A 422 61.74 34.13 -6.86
N LEU A 423 62.03 32.89 -6.46
CA LEU A 423 63.36 32.48 -6.01
C LEU A 423 64.41 32.60 -7.13
N LYS A 424 64.04 32.27 -8.38
CA LYS A 424 64.92 32.47 -9.54
C LYS A 424 65.22 33.96 -9.76
N MET A 425 64.20 34.81 -9.72
CA MET A 425 64.39 36.27 -9.85
C MET A 425 65.23 36.85 -8.70
N GLU A 426 65.04 36.38 -7.47
CA GLU A 426 65.87 36.79 -6.32
C GLU A 426 67.34 36.36 -6.49
N ASN A 427 67.59 35.14 -6.97
CA ASN A 427 68.95 34.67 -7.27
C ASN A 427 69.59 35.45 -8.42
N GLU A 428 68.88 35.73 -9.51
CA GLU A 428 69.37 36.57 -10.61
C GLU A 428 69.68 37.99 -10.14
N LEU A 429 68.81 38.56 -9.31
CA LEU A 429 69.02 39.87 -8.69
C LEU A 429 70.24 39.89 -7.79
N PHE A 430 70.45 38.83 -7.01
CA PHE A 430 71.61 38.67 -6.15
C PHE A 430 72.91 38.62 -6.98
N ILE A 431 72.93 37.84 -8.07
CA ILE A 431 74.07 37.77 -8.99
C ILE A 431 74.36 39.14 -9.62
N MET A 432 73.33 39.84 -10.13
CA MET A 432 73.50 41.18 -10.70
C MET A 432 74.07 42.18 -9.67
N LYS A 433 73.61 42.11 -8.42
CA LYS A 433 74.11 42.98 -7.34
C LYS A 433 75.57 42.67 -7.00
N GLN A 434 75.96 41.39 -7.02
CA GLN A 434 77.34 40.97 -6.81
C GLN A 434 78.26 41.45 -7.94
N GLU A 435 77.82 41.35 -9.19
CA GLU A 435 78.56 41.86 -10.35
C GLU A 435 78.72 43.39 -10.30
N GLN A 436 77.67 44.11 -9.89
CA GLN A 436 77.72 45.57 -9.70
C GLN A 436 78.72 45.95 -8.59
N LEU A 437 78.73 45.23 -7.46
CA LEU A 437 79.70 45.44 -6.39
C LEU A 437 81.13 45.15 -6.85
N GLN A 438 81.35 44.11 -7.65
CA GLN A 438 82.67 43.85 -8.25
C GLN A 438 83.11 44.97 -9.19
N ARG A 439 82.22 45.49 -10.05
CA ARG A 439 82.53 46.65 -10.90
C ARG A 439 82.87 47.89 -10.07
N GLN A 440 82.13 48.15 -8.99
CA GLN A 440 82.44 49.25 -8.06
C GLN A 440 83.78 49.06 -7.35
N ALA A 441 84.08 47.85 -6.89
CA ALA A 441 85.37 47.53 -6.27
C ALA A 441 86.53 47.69 -7.26
N LEU A 442 86.36 47.25 -8.52
CA LEU A 442 87.36 47.39 -9.58
C LEU A 442 87.57 48.86 -9.99
N ALA A 443 86.49 49.64 -10.08
CA ALA A 443 86.59 51.09 -10.30
C ALA A 443 87.30 51.79 -9.12
N THR A 444 87.03 51.36 -7.90
CA THR A 444 87.70 51.87 -6.69
C THR A 444 89.17 51.46 -6.65
N SER A 445 89.53 50.24 -7.08
CA SER A 445 90.92 49.80 -7.17
C SER A 445 91.69 50.58 -8.23
N ILE A 446 91.07 50.87 -9.38
CA ILE A 446 91.63 51.75 -10.42
C ILE A 446 91.83 53.18 -9.85
N GLN A 447 90.87 53.70 -9.09
CA GLN A 447 91.02 54.99 -8.40
C GLN A 447 92.13 54.98 -7.34
N LEU A 448 92.30 53.87 -6.61
CA LEU A 448 93.38 53.70 -5.63
C LEU A 448 94.75 53.58 -6.31
N GLU A 449 94.82 52.92 -7.47
CA GLU A 449 96.03 52.85 -8.29
C GLU A 449 96.40 54.23 -8.81
N HIS A 450 95.45 55.00 -9.35
CA HIS A 450 95.63 56.40 -9.73
C HIS A 450 96.05 57.28 -8.55
N LYS A 451 95.49 57.06 -7.36
CA LYS A 451 95.92 57.77 -6.15
C LYS A 451 97.33 57.39 -5.72
N ASN A 452 97.72 56.12 -5.86
CA ASN A 452 99.06 55.65 -5.50
C ASN A 452 100.13 56.12 -6.51
N THR A 453 99.81 56.16 -7.81
CA THR A 453 100.68 56.78 -8.82
C THR A 453 100.79 58.29 -8.60
N PHE A 454 99.70 58.97 -8.24
CA PHE A 454 99.70 60.38 -7.85
C PHE A 454 100.49 60.65 -6.54
N ILE A 455 100.40 59.78 -5.53
CA ILE A 455 101.19 59.84 -4.29
C ILE A 455 102.69 59.64 -4.59
N ASN A 456 103.03 58.78 -5.56
CA ASN A 456 104.41 58.57 -5.99
C ASN A 456 104.94 59.74 -6.86
N GLU A 457 104.11 60.36 -7.69
CA GLU A 457 104.45 61.59 -8.42
C GLU A 457 104.67 62.78 -7.47
N LEU A 458 103.87 62.88 -6.40
CA LEU A 458 104.04 63.90 -5.35
C LEU A 458 105.30 63.68 -4.48
N LYS A 459 105.90 62.48 -4.48
CA LYS A 459 107.15 62.19 -3.75
C LYS A 459 108.42 62.64 -4.49
N VAL A 460 108.35 62.88 -5.79
CA VAL A 460 109.54 63.13 -6.65
C VAL A 460 109.85 64.62 -6.82
N ASN A 461 108.88 65.51 -6.64
CA ASN A 461 109.07 66.94 -6.88
C ASN A 461 108.75 67.80 -5.65
N LEU A 462 109.81 68.39 -5.09
CA LEU A 462 109.91 69.53 -4.17
C LEU A 462 110.09 69.27 -2.65
N PRO A 463 110.81 70.18 -1.95
CA PRO A 463 111.77 69.85 -0.91
C PRO A 463 111.28 70.12 0.53
N LYS A 464 112.08 69.59 1.47
CA LYS A 464 111.93 69.63 2.93
C LYS A 464 111.52 71.00 3.48
N ASP A 465 110.34 71.09 4.07
CA ASP A 465 110.15 71.87 5.29
C ASP A 465 109.01 71.36 6.19
N LYS A 466 109.12 71.70 7.47
CA LYS A 466 108.41 71.15 8.63
C LYS A 466 106.90 71.50 8.68
N LYS A 467 106.18 70.58 9.34
CA LYS A 467 104.79 70.63 9.85
C LYS A 467 103.68 70.23 8.87
N PHE A 468 103.23 68.98 9.01
CA PHE A 468 101.80 68.66 8.97
C PHE A 468 101.51 67.35 9.72
N ASN A 469 101.81 67.33 11.02
CA ASN A 469 101.16 66.41 11.97
C ASN A 469 99.84 67.07 12.39
N HIS A 470 98.78 66.89 11.60
CA HIS A 470 97.39 66.94 12.05
C HIS A 470 96.48 66.61 10.86
N LEU A 471 95.34 65.96 11.16
CA LEU A 471 94.25 65.54 10.26
C LEU A 471 94.44 64.12 9.70
N LEU A 472 93.76 63.07 10.16
CA LEU A 472 92.48 62.97 10.86
C LEU A 472 92.48 61.74 11.77
N LYS A 473 92.00 61.92 13.00
CA LYS A 473 91.58 60.87 13.93
C LYS A 473 90.07 61.06 14.18
N ASP A 474 89.38 59.93 14.24
CA ASP A 474 88.21 59.63 15.04
C ASP A 474 86.92 60.47 14.88
N GLU A 475 85.81 59.78 14.61
CA GLU A 475 84.53 60.13 15.22
C GLU A 475 83.71 58.86 15.54
N GLN A 476 83.91 58.38 16.76
CA GLN A 476 82.90 57.66 17.53
C GLN A 476 82.79 58.40 18.86
N LEU A 477 81.56 58.79 19.25
CA LEU A 477 81.01 58.54 20.58
C LEU A 477 79.54 59.01 20.64
N MET A 478 78.71 58.11 21.14
CA MET A 478 77.31 58.31 21.48
C MET A 478 77.18 59.08 22.80
N ASP A 479 76.33 60.10 22.82
CA ASP A 479 75.73 60.63 24.05
C ASP A 479 74.28 61.08 23.76
N ASN A 480 73.32 60.16 23.98
CA ASN A 480 71.92 60.42 24.39
C ASN A 480 71.06 59.14 24.28
N ASN A 481 71.28 58.16 25.16
CA ASN A 481 70.51 56.91 25.10
C ASN A 481 69.11 56.97 25.75
N PHE A 482 68.85 57.85 26.72
CA PHE A 482 67.56 57.79 27.44
C PHE A 482 66.37 58.28 26.60
N ASN A 483 66.51 59.40 25.89
CA ASN A 483 65.41 59.96 25.10
C ASN A 483 65.08 59.03 23.93
N THR A 484 66.10 58.50 23.24
CA THR A 484 65.94 57.48 22.19
C THR A 484 65.22 56.23 22.69
N ILE A 485 65.59 55.70 23.86
CA ILE A 485 64.92 54.53 24.42
C ILE A 485 63.47 54.85 24.80
N ARG A 486 63.21 56.02 25.36
CA ARG A 486 61.86 56.47 25.68
C ARG A 486 61.01 56.61 24.42
N ASP A 487 61.57 57.18 23.36
CA ASP A 487 60.89 57.39 22.09
C ASP A 487 60.57 56.04 21.42
N ILE A 488 61.52 55.09 21.41
CA ILE A 488 61.29 53.71 20.92
C ILE A 488 60.15 53.03 21.69
N ILE A 489 60.11 53.16 23.03
CA ILE A 489 59.05 52.56 23.85
C ILE A 489 57.69 53.22 23.55
N GLN A 490 57.67 54.53 23.28
CA GLN A 490 56.45 55.27 23.01
C GLN A 490 55.94 55.07 21.57
N GLU A 491 56.83 54.82 20.60
CA GLU A 491 56.47 54.41 19.24
C GLU A 491 55.92 52.98 19.20
N THR A 492 56.56 52.05 19.93
CA THR A 492 56.10 50.65 19.99
C THR A 492 54.84 50.48 20.85
N HIS A 493 54.72 51.25 21.94
CA HIS A 493 53.61 51.18 22.89
C HIS A 493 53.16 52.57 23.38
N PRO A 494 52.28 53.25 22.62
CA PRO A 494 51.92 54.66 22.86
C PRO A 494 51.35 54.97 24.25
N ASN A 495 50.67 54.00 24.89
CA ASN A 495 50.03 54.16 26.19
C ASN A 495 50.84 53.63 27.38
N PHE A 496 52.04 53.10 27.15
CA PHE A 496 52.82 52.40 28.18
C PHE A 496 53.08 53.25 29.44
N PHE A 497 53.67 54.43 29.28
CA PHE A 497 53.96 55.32 30.42
C PHE A 497 52.71 55.91 31.06
N LYS A 498 51.61 56.03 30.31
CA LYS A 498 50.31 56.49 30.84
C LYS A 498 49.72 55.42 31.77
N ARG A 499 49.64 54.17 31.31
CA ARG A 499 49.11 53.04 32.07
C ARG A 499 49.97 52.68 33.28
N LEU A 500 51.29 52.83 33.16
CA LEU A 500 52.23 52.66 34.27
C LEU A 500 51.98 53.67 35.41
N ASN A 501 51.65 54.92 35.06
CA ASN A 501 51.29 55.94 36.05
C ASN A 501 49.89 55.71 36.65
N GLU A 502 48.93 55.18 35.87
CA GLU A 502 47.59 54.81 36.36
C GLU A 502 47.64 53.63 37.36
N LEU A 503 48.53 52.66 37.14
CA LEU A 503 48.71 51.51 38.03
C LEU A 503 49.53 51.83 39.30
N ALA A 504 50.29 52.93 39.28
CA ALA A 504 51.13 53.30 40.41
C ALA A 504 50.29 53.89 41.55
N LYS A 505 50.43 53.36 42.76
CA LYS A 505 49.76 53.87 43.97
C LYS A 505 50.15 55.32 44.30
N ASN A 506 51.37 55.71 43.91
CA ASN A 506 51.94 57.05 44.07
C ASN A 506 52.58 57.48 42.75
N ARG A 507 52.55 58.79 42.42
CA ARG A 507 53.13 59.34 41.19
C ARG A 507 54.60 58.93 41.02
N LEU A 508 54.94 58.38 39.84
CA LEU A 508 56.30 58.01 39.49
C LEU A 508 57.12 59.27 39.17
N THR A 509 58.35 59.32 39.65
CA THR A 509 59.29 60.42 39.35
C THR A 509 59.97 60.21 37.98
N ASN A 510 60.57 61.25 37.41
CA ASN A 510 61.32 61.11 36.16
C ASN A 510 62.48 60.10 36.27
N LEU A 511 63.09 59.98 37.45
CA LEU A 511 64.11 58.96 37.70
C LEU A 511 63.49 57.56 37.71
N ASP A 512 62.32 57.38 38.32
CA ASP A 512 61.58 56.11 38.30
C ASP A 512 61.26 55.68 36.84
N LEU A 513 60.87 56.63 35.98
CA LEU A 513 60.62 56.37 34.55
C LEU A 513 61.90 55.97 33.79
N LYS A 514 63.06 56.55 34.14
CA LYS A 514 64.38 56.14 33.60
C LYS A 514 64.68 54.67 33.92
N TYR A 515 64.51 54.28 35.18
CA TYR A 515 64.70 52.89 35.59
C TYR A 515 63.74 51.95 34.89
N VAL A 516 62.46 52.33 34.74
CA VAL A 516 61.47 51.49 34.05
C VAL A 516 61.81 51.30 32.57
N ALA A 517 62.31 52.33 31.88
CA ALA A 517 62.74 52.22 30.49
C ALA A 517 63.88 51.21 30.30
N TYR A 518 64.91 51.25 31.17
CA TYR A 518 66.00 50.27 31.12
C TYR A 518 65.57 48.86 31.54
N ILE A 519 64.60 48.75 32.45
CA ILE A 519 64.01 47.46 32.84
C ILE A 519 63.18 46.85 31.71
N TYR A 520 62.44 47.67 30.97
CA TYR A 520 61.67 47.24 29.79
C TYR A 520 62.60 46.61 28.73
N LEU A 521 63.79 47.19 28.52
CA LEU A 521 64.85 46.64 27.68
C LEU A 521 65.57 45.41 28.27
N ASN A 522 65.11 44.91 29.41
CA ASN A 522 65.63 43.73 30.08
C ASN A 522 67.10 43.85 30.53
N MET A 523 67.56 45.07 30.87
CA MET A 523 68.91 45.28 31.38
C MET A 523 69.04 44.78 32.83
N ASP A 524 70.19 44.17 33.14
CA ASP A 524 70.52 43.71 34.49
C ASP A 524 70.90 44.87 35.42
N ASN A 525 71.07 44.59 36.72
CA ASN A 525 71.34 45.64 37.71
C ASN A 525 72.71 46.31 37.51
N ILE A 526 73.70 45.61 36.92
CA ILE A 526 75.04 46.13 36.65
C ILE A 526 74.98 47.04 35.43
N GLN A 527 74.29 46.63 34.38
CA GLN A 527 74.09 47.40 33.15
C GLN A 527 73.33 48.70 33.41
N ILE A 528 72.26 48.65 34.22
CA ILE A 528 71.51 49.85 34.63
C ILE A 528 72.38 50.79 35.48
N ALA A 529 73.19 50.22 36.39
CA ALA A 529 74.10 50.97 37.25
C ALA A 529 75.15 51.73 36.43
N THR A 530 75.76 51.06 35.44
CA THR A 530 76.71 51.65 34.50
C THR A 530 76.06 52.75 33.65
N ALA A 531 74.86 52.51 33.13
CA ALA A 531 74.14 53.49 32.30
C ALA A 531 73.75 54.76 33.08
N LEU A 532 73.42 54.62 34.38
CA LEU A 532 73.01 55.73 35.23
C LEU A 532 74.16 56.28 36.10
N LYS A 533 75.36 55.72 36.01
CA LYS A 533 76.54 56.05 36.84
C LYS A 533 76.23 56.02 38.34
N VAL A 534 75.56 54.96 38.80
CA VAL A 534 75.21 54.74 40.22
C VAL A 534 75.70 53.37 40.70
N ASP A 535 75.75 53.16 42.02
CA ASP A 535 76.10 51.84 42.57
C ASP A 535 75.01 50.78 42.26
N PRO A 536 75.36 49.53 41.88
CA PRO A 536 74.39 48.44 41.61
C PRO A 536 73.41 48.15 42.76
N LYS A 537 73.81 48.42 44.00
CA LYS A 537 72.94 48.30 45.17
C LYS A 537 71.83 49.36 45.15
N THR A 538 72.12 50.55 44.64
CA THR A 538 71.13 51.63 44.43
C THR A 538 70.05 51.21 43.44
N VAL A 539 70.43 50.52 42.36
CA VAL A 539 69.47 49.95 41.39
C VAL A 539 68.56 48.91 42.05
N SER A 540 69.13 48.05 42.88
CA SER A 540 68.39 46.99 43.59
C SER A 540 67.36 47.57 44.57
N VAL A 541 67.76 48.59 45.35
CA VAL A 541 66.85 49.32 46.26
C VAL A 541 65.77 50.07 45.47
N THR A 542 66.13 50.66 44.32
CA THR A 542 65.17 51.39 43.47
C THR A 542 64.16 50.44 42.82
N LYS A 543 64.57 49.25 42.38
CA LYS A 543 63.66 48.21 41.89
C LYS A 543 62.69 47.75 42.99
N TYR A 544 63.17 47.58 44.23
CA TYR A 544 62.30 47.26 45.36
C TYR A 544 61.26 48.37 45.62
N ARG A 545 61.68 49.64 45.58
CA ARG A 545 60.79 50.80 45.71
C ARG A 545 59.76 50.86 44.58
N LEU A 546 60.17 50.62 43.33
CA LEU A 546 59.28 50.56 42.16
C LEU A 546 58.25 49.44 42.30
N LYS A 547 58.67 48.27 42.79
CA LYS A 547 57.78 47.13 43.05
C LYS A 547 56.66 47.48 44.04
N GLN A 548 56.99 48.23 45.10
CA GLN A 548 55.99 48.73 46.06
C GLN A 548 55.08 49.79 45.44
N LYS A 549 55.63 50.75 44.68
CA LYS A 549 54.85 51.81 44.02
C LYS A 549 53.86 51.25 42.99
N LEU A 550 54.24 50.22 42.24
CA LEU A 550 53.43 49.58 41.20
C LEU A 550 52.51 48.46 41.74
N GLY A 551 52.53 48.20 43.05
CA GLY A 551 51.63 47.22 43.67
C GLY A 551 51.86 45.76 43.26
N VAL A 552 53.07 45.41 42.80
CA VAL A 552 53.39 44.06 42.31
C VAL A 552 53.35 43.04 43.46
N ARG A 553 52.64 41.92 43.27
CA ARG A 553 52.42 40.89 44.31
C ARG A 553 53.75 40.30 44.83
N LYS A 554 53.81 39.98 46.13
CA LYS A 554 54.97 39.31 46.75
C LYS A 554 55.18 37.94 46.11
N GLY A 555 56.15 37.82 45.21
CA GLY A 555 56.48 36.61 44.46
C GLY A 555 56.66 36.84 42.95
N GLN A 556 56.12 37.94 42.40
CA GLN A 556 56.24 38.25 40.96
C GLN A 556 57.50 39.08 40.66
N ASP A 557 58.22 38.76 39.57
CA ASP A 557 59.39 39.51 39.13
C ASP A 557 59.01 40.84 38.47
N LEU A 558 59.76 41.90 38.77
CA LEU A 558 59.46 43.26 38.30
C LEU A 558 59.77 43.43 36.81
N ASN A 559 60.83 42.80 36.29
CA ASN A 559 61.19 42.90 34.87
C ASN A 559 60.10 42.21 34.02
N THR A 560 59.66 41.03 34.44
CA THR A 560 58.56 40.30 33.78
C THR A 560 57.26 41.09 33.85
N PHE A 561 56.90 41.65 35.01
CA PHE A 561 55.67 42.45 35.17
C PHE A 561 55.61 43.67 34.24
N ILE A 562 56.74 44.38 34.08
CA ILE A 562 56.80 45.58 33.23
C ILE A 562 56.69 45.20 31.74
N ARG A 563 57.25 44.07 31.31
CA ARG A 563 57.24 43.65 29.89
C ARG A 563 55.91 43.01 29.45
N THR A 564 55.21 42.33 30.36
CA THR A 564 53.93 41.65 30.07
C THR A 564 52.70 42.50 30.35
N MET A 565 52.90 43.78 30.70
CA MET A 565 51.80 44.72 30.86
C MET A 565 51.09 44.91 29.50
N ASN A 566 49.87 44.36 29.35
CA ASN A 566 49.09 44.47 28.11
C ASN A 566 48.85 45.95 27.74
N TYR A 567 49.51 46.46 26.71
CA TYR A 567 49.55 47.90 26.38
C TYR A 567 48.19 48.51 26.03
#